data_AF-A0A7N4UYJ9-F1
#
_entry.id   AF-A0A7N4UYJ9-F1
#
_cell.length_a   1.000
_cell.length_b   1.000
_cell.length_c   1.000
_cell.angle_alpha   90.00
_cell.angle_beta   90.00
_cell.angle_gamma   90.00
#
_symmetry.space_group_name_H-M   'P 1'
#
loop_
_entity.id
_entity.type
_entity.pdbx_description
1 polymer ?
#
loop_
_entity_poly.entity_id
_entity_poly.type
_entity_poly.pdbx_seq_one_letter_code
_entity_poly.pdbx_strand_id
1 'polypeptide(L)'
;MSKRYDGSQQALDLKGLRTDPDLVAQNIDVILNRRNCMSAALRIIEENIPELLSLNLSNNRLYRLDDFSEIVQKAPNLKILNLSGNELKSERELDKVKRLKLDELWLVGNPLCDAFRDQSSYISLAVFLDICPTPWYVLAQAGPHGRAGHHLRQLGPWAPTPFPPPLGCTGEYEEGKRREPLVWE
;
A
#
# COMPACT_ATOMS: atom_id res chain seq x y z
N MET A 1 1.88 -18.35 -8.67
CA MET A 1 1.90 -16.90 -8.36
C MET A 1 1.81 -16.01 -9.59
N SER A 2 2.11 -16.48 -10.80
CA SER A 2 2.12 -15.64 -12.03
C SER A 2 0.80 -14.91 -12.33
N LYS A 3 -0.37 -15.54 -12.11
CA LYS A 3 -1.68 -14.90 -12.31
C LYS A 3 -1.92 -13.65 -11.45
N ARG A 4 -1.23 -13.57 -10.31
CA ARG A 4 -1.32 -12.48 -9.33
C ARG A 4 -0.24 -11.42 -9.53
N TYR A 5 0.62 -11.59 -10.53
CA TYR A 5 1.66 -10.65 -10.89
C TYR A 5 1.23 -9.80 -12.09
N ASP A 6 1.29 -8.48 -11.93
CA ASP A 6 1.12 -7.52 -13.01
C ASP A 6 2.50 -7.04 -13.46
N GLY A 7 2.92 -7.49 -14.64
CA GLY A 7 4.21 -7.11 -15.22
C GLY A 7 4.29 -5.64 -15.65
N SER A 8 3.16 -4.95 -15.84
CA SER A 8 3.16 -3.53 -16.22
C SER A 8 3.53 -2.63 -15.03
N GLN A 9 3.11 -3.03 -13.83
CA GLN A 9 3.37 -2.32 -12.58
C GLN A 9 4.47 -2.97 -11.73
N GLN A 10 5.02 -4.10 -12.20
CA GLN A 10 5.93 -4.96 -11.44
C GLN A 10 5.38 -5.21 -10.03
N ALA A 11 4.10 -5.58 -9.98
CA ALA A 11 3.30 -5.63 -8.77
C ALA A 11 2.79 -7.04 -8.51
N LEU A 12 3.04 -7.56 -7.31
CA LEU A 12 2.56 -8.88 -6.88
C LEU A 12 1.46 -8.75 -5.83
N ASP A 13 0.29 -9.30 -6.13
CA ASP A 13 -0.85 -9.31 -5.22
C ASP A 13 -1.03 -10.64 -4.46
N LEU A 14 -0.58 -10.67 -3.20
CA LEU A 14 -0.78 -11.80 -2.29
C LEU A 14 -1.87 -11.52 -1.24
N LYS A 15 -2.80 -10.58 -1.52
CA LYS A 15 -3.92 -10.29 -0.63
C LYS A 15 -4.74 -11.55 -0.34
N GLY A 16 -4.98 -11.80 0.95
CA GLY A 16 -5.85 -12.87 1.44
C GLY A 16 -5.56 -14.22 0.80
N LEU A 17 -4.28 -14.61 0.72
CA LEU A 17 -3.84 -15.74 -0.11
C LEU A 17 -4.49 -17.06 0.29
N ARG A 18 -4.81 -17.23 1.58
CA ARG A 18 -5.53 -18.40 2.10
C ARG A 18 -6.92 -18.60 1.50
N THR A 19 -7.58 -17.49 1.15
CA THR A 19 -8.94 -17.48 0.60
C THR A 19 -8.96 -17.40 -0.93
N ASP A 20 -7.80 -17.55 -1.58
CA ASP A 20 -7.71 -17.53 -3.04
C ASP A 20 -8.52 -18.68 -3.66
N PRO A 21 -9.47 -18.40 -4.57
CA PRO A 21 -10.30 -19.43 -5.16
C PRO A 21 -9.52 -20.51 -5.93
N ASP A 22 -8.43 -20.14 -6.62
CA ASP A 22 -7.64 -21.08 -7.41
C ASP A 22 -6.87 -22.05 -6.49
N LEU A 23 -6.34 -21.57 -5.37
CA LEU A 23 -5.64 -22.38 -4.36
C LEU A 23 -6.62 -23.28 -3.59
N VAL A 24 -7.78 -22.74 -3.20
CA VAL A 24 -8.85 -23.50 -2.54
C VAL A 24 -9.37 -24.61 -3.45
N ALA A 25 -9.60 -24.33 -4.74
CA ALA A 25 -10.05 -25.33 -5.71
C ALA A 25 -9.05 -26.48 -5.89
N GLN A 26 -7.75 -26.23 -5.65
CA GLN A 26 -6.68 -27.21 -5.73
C GLN A 26 -6.37 -27.88 -4.38
N ASN A 27 -7.13 -27.60 -3.32
CA ASN A 27 -6.86 -28.05 -1.94
C ASN A 27 -5.48 -27.64 -1.41
N ILE A 28 -4.99 -26.46 -1.79
CA ILE A 28 -3.71 -25.91 -1.34
C ILE A 28 -3.99 -24.83 -0.28
N ASP A 29 -3.67 -25.10 0.99
CA ASP A 29 -3.78 -24.12 2.07
C ASP A 29 -2.44 -23.37 2.25
N VAL A 30 -2.39 -22.11 1.80
CA VAL A 30 -1.21 -21.24 1.97
C VAL A 30 -1.46 -20.23 3.08
N ILE A 31 -0.74 -20.39 4.18
CA ILE A 31 -0.89 -19.54 5.37
C ILE A 31 0.39 -18.71 5.55
N LEU A 32 0.39 -17.47 5.04
CA LEU A 32 1.58 -16.61 5.02
C LEU A 32 2.11 -16.23 6.41
N ASN A 33 1.30 -16.31 7.47
CA ASN A 33 1.81 -16.09 8.83
C ASN A 33 2.66 -17.24 9.39
N ARG A 34 2.83 -18.33 8.64
CA ARG A 34 3.76 -19.43 8.97
C ARG A 34 5.09 -19.20 8.26
N ARG A 35 6.20 -19.30 9.01
CA ARG A 35 7.58 -19.19 8.50
C ARG A 35 7.82 -19.94 7.19
N ASN A 36 7.42 -21.20 7.09
CA ASN A 36 7.68 -22.02 5.90
C ASN A 36 6.99 -21.46 4.65
N CYS A 37 5.74 -21.00 4.80
CA CYS A 37 4.98 -20.42 3.69
C CYS A 37 5.53 -19.05 3.31
N MET A 38 5.90 -18.21 4.28
CA MET A 38 6.53 -16.91 4.02
C MET A 38 7.88 -17.08 3.31
N SER A 39 8.75 -17.96 3.83
CA SER A 39 10.05 -18.25 3.23
C SER A 39 9.92 -18.77 1.80
N ALA A 40 8.96 -19.66 1.54
CA ALA A 40 8.67 -20.13 0.19
C ALA A 40 8.19 -18.99 -0.73
N ALA A 41 7.28 -18.13 -0.26
CA ALA A 41 6.81 -16.98 -1.04
C ALA A 41 7.96 -16.02 -1.38
N LEU A 42 8.81 -15.71 -0.40
CA LEU A 42 10.00 -14.88 -0.58
C LEU A 42 11.00 -15.50 -1.56
N ARG A 43 11.22 -16.81 -1.49
CA ARG A 43 12.10 -17.52 -2.43
C ARG A 43 11.55 -17.48 -3.86
N ILE A 44 10.23 -17.63 -4.03
CA ILE A 44 9.59 -17.50 -5.34
C ILE A 44 9.78 -16.09 -5.91
N ILE A 45 9.67 -15.04 -5.08
CA ILE A 45 9.90 -13.66 -5.50
C ILE A 45 11.35 -13.49 -5.99
N GLU A 46 12.32 -13.94 -5.19
CA GLU A 46 13.75 -13.87 -5.53
C GLU A 46 14.09 -14.61 -6.84
N GLU A 47 13.55 -15.82 -7.02
CA GLU A 47 13.85 -16.67 -8.16
C GLU A 47 13.18 -16.21 -9.47
N ASN A 48 12.01 -15.57 -9.39
CA ASN A 48 11.19 -15.30 -10.58
C ASN A 48 11.04 -13.82 -10.92
N ILE A 49 11.07 -12.93 -9.94
CA ILE A 49 10.76 -11.50 -10.09
C ILE A 49 11.62 -10.62 -9.14
N PRO A 50 12.97 -10.70 -9.19
CA PRO A 50 13.85 -9.93 -8.31
C PRO A 50 13.71 -8.39 -8.50
N GLU A 51 13.18 -7.94 -9.64
CA GLU A 51 12.89 -6.55 -9.97
C GLU A 51 11.54 -6.04 -9.44
N LEU A 52 10.86 -6.78 -8.56
CA LEU A 52 9.58 -6.41 -7.97
C LEU A 52 9.62 -5.01 -7.33
N LEU A 53 8.70 -4.14 -7.76
CA LEU A 53 8.55 -2.79 -7.22
C LEU A 53 7.44 -2.68 -6.19
N SER A 54 6.40 -3.49 -6.32
CA SER A 54 5.19 -3.36 -5.51
C SER A 54 4.75 -4.72 -4.96
N LEU A 55 4.47 -4.81 -3.67
CA LEU A 55 4.02 -6.04 -3.01
C LEU A 55 2.80 -5.80 -2.10
N ASN A 56 1.76 -6.59 -2.29
CA ASN A 56 0.57 -6.57 -1.45
C ASN A 56 0.45 -7.83 -0.59
N LEU A 57 0.52 -7.65 0.73
CA LEU A 57 0.36 -8.69 1.75
C LEU A 57 -0.86 -8.43 2.65
N SER A 58 -1.82 -7.63 2.19
CA SER A 58 -3.00 -7.28 2.98
C SER A 58 -3.86 -8.49 3.34
N ASN A 59 -4.54 -8.42 4.50
CA ASN A 59 -5.48 -9.44 4.96
C ASN A 59 -4.89 -10.86 5.09
N ASN A 60 -3.62 -10.99 5.48
CA ASN A 60 -2.96 -12.28 5.68
C ASN A 60 -2.75 -12.68 7.14
N ARG A 61 -3.30 -11.89 8.08
CA ARG A 61 -3.17 -12.10 9.54
C ARG A 61 -1.71 -12.21 10.00
N LEU A 62 -0.85 -11.37 9.43
CA LEU A 62 0.55 -11.26 9.85
C LEU A 62 0.61 -10.54 11.20
N TYR A 63 1.21 -11.18 12.20
CA TYR A 63 1.36 -10.62 13.55
C TYR A 63 2.83 -10.37 13.92
N ARG A 64 3.78 -10.87 13.11
CA ARG A 64 5.22 -10.63 13.20
C ARG A 64 5.82 -10.48 11.80
N LEU A 65 6.87 -9.68 11.68
CA LEU A 65 7.61 -9.47 10.43
C LEU A 65 9.01 -10.10 10.42
N ASP A 66 9.41 -10.83 11.48
CA ASP A 66 10.71 -11.50 11.53
C ASP A 66 10.95 -12.43 10.33
N ASP A 67 9.96 -13.26 9.99
CA ASP A 67 10.05 -14.19 8.86
C ASP A 67 9.95 -13.48 7.50
N PHE A 68 9.54 -12.21 7.48
CA PHE A 68 9.50 -11.36 6.29
C PHE A 68 10.77 -10.52 6.11
N SER A 69 11.63 -10.43 7.12
CA SER A 69 12.82 -9.54 7.13
C SER A 69 13.82 -9.82 6.01
N GLU A 70 13.86 -11.05 5.48
CA GLU A 70 14.71 -11.44 4.35
C GLU A 70 14.32 -10.73 3.03
N ILE A 71 13.14 -10.09 2.96
CA ILE A 71 12.70 -9.34 1.78
C ILE A 71 13.70 -8.27 1.35
N VAL A 72 14.46 -7.69 2.28
CA VAL A 72 15.45 -6.65 2.00
C VAL A 72 16.54 -7.15 1.04
N GLN A 73 16.87 -8.44 1.12
CA GLN A 73 17.86 -9.07 0.24
C GLN A 73 17.20 -9.61 -1.03
N LYS A 74 15.98 -10.13 -0.91
CA LYS A 74 15.27 -10.85 -1.97
C LYS A 74 14.54 -9.95 -2.98
N ALA A 75 14.14 -8.76 -2.56
CA ALA A 75 13.49 -7.75 -3.40
C ALA A 75 14.02 -6.35 -3.02
N PRO A 76 15.31 -6.05 -3.31
CA PRO A 76 15.94 -4.81 -2.89
C PRO A 76 15.34 -3.56 -3.56
N ASN A 77 14.65 -3.74 -4.69
CA ASN A 77 14.02 -2.66 -5.45
C ASN A 77 12.59 -2.35 -5.00
N LEU A 78 12.08 -3.03 -3.96
CA LEU A 78 10.71 -2.84 -3.51
C LEU A 78 10.48 -1.41 -3.03
N LYS A 79 9.46 -0.77 -3.61
CA LYS A 79 9.05 0.62 -3.36
C LYS A 79 7.71 0.75 -2.67
N ILE A 80 6.78 -0.15 -2.97
CA ILE A 80 5.42 -0.09 -2.45
C ILE A 80 5.14 -1.37 -1.67
N LEU A 81 4.78 -1.24 -0.39
CA LEU A 81 4.42 -2.37 0.45
C LEU A 81 3.05 -2.15 1.09
N ASN A 82 2.14 -3.10 0.91
CA ASN A 82 0.84 -3.06 1.55
C ASN A 82 0.71 -4.15 2.63
N LEU A 83 0.63 -3.72 3.90
CA LEU A 83 0.45 -4.56 5.09
C LEU A 83 -0.92 -4.34 5.75
N SER A 84 -1.88 -3.69 5.09
CA SER A 84 -3.19 -3.38 5.66
C SER A 84 -3.99 -4.62 6.09
N GLY A 85 -4.84 -4.47 7.10
CA GLY A 85 -5.72 -5.55 7.59
C GLY A 85 -4.96 -6.78 8.12
N ASN A 86 -3.75 -6.58 8.65
CA ASN A 86 -3.00 -7.60 9.36
C ASN A 86 -3.14 -7.40 10.88
N GLU A 87 -2.40 -8.19 11.67
CA GLU A 87 -2.50 -8.23 13.14
C GLU A 87 -1.24 -7.67 13.81
N LEU A 88 -0.57 -6.72 13.17
CA LEU A 88 0.65 -6.10 13.69
C LEU A 88 0.30 -5.19 14.88
N LYS A 89 0.88 -5.46 16.05
CA LYS A 89 0.55 -4.78 17.31
C LYS A 89 1.52 -3.69 17.72
N SER A 90 2.70 -3.65 17.12
CA SER A 90 3.80 -2.79 17.55
C SER A 90 4.55 -2.23 16.36
N GLU A 91 4.94 -0.96 16.45
CA GLU A 91 5.84 -0.30 15.49
C GLU A 91 7.20 -0.99 15.38
N ARG A 92 7.64 -1.73 16.42
CA ARG A 92 8.90 -2.50 16.41
C ARG A 92 8.95 -3.58 15.33
N GLU A 93 7.79 -4.07 14.88
CA GLU A 93 7.75 -4.99 13.74
C GLU A 93 8.24 -4.30 12.46
N LEU A 94 8.05 -2.98 12.36
CA LEU A 94 8.42 -2.20 11.19
C LEU A 94 9.93 -1.96 11.09
N ASP A 95 10.70 -2.12 12.18
CA ASP A 95 12.17 -2.13 12.16
C ASP A 95 12.73 -3.18 11.19
N LYS A 96 11.98 -4.28 10.98
CA LYS A 96 12.35 -5.38 10.08
C LYS A 96 12.28 -4.99 8.61
N VAL A 97 11.45 -4.00 8.28
CA VAL A 97 11.23 -3.51 6.91
C VAL A 97 11.79 -2.10 6.71
N LYS A 98 12.27 -1.41 7.76
CA LYS A 98 12.88 -0.08 7.68
C LYS A 98 14.08 0.02 6.73
N ARG A 99 14.80 -1.09 6.51
CA ARG A 99 15.93 -1.12 5.56
C ARG A 99 15.48 -1.07 4.10
N LEU A 100 14.19 -1.27 3.83
CA LEU A 100 13.62 -1.06 2.51
C LEU A 100 13.43 0.44 2.28
N LYS A 101 13.89 0.94 1.13
CA LYS A 101 13.69 2.33 0.72
C LYS A 101 12.31 2.50 0.08
N LEU A 102 11.27 2.25 0.88
CA LEU A 102 9.88 2.32 0.47
C LEU A 102 9.49 3.77 0.17
N ASP A 103 8.82 3.95 -0.96
CA ASP A 103 8.17 5.22 -1.31
C ASP A 103 6.73 5.25 -0.75
N GLU A 104 6.09 4.09 -0.58
CA GLU A 104 4.75 3.95 -0.02
C GLU A 104 4.60 2.72 0.90
N LEU A 105 3.94 2.90 2.05
CA LEU A 105 3.62 1.84 3.00
C LEU A 105 2.18 1.97 3.51
N TRP A 106 1.42 0.87 3.47
CA TRP A 106 0.04 0.81 3.93
C TRP A 106 -0.09 -0.03 5.20
N LEU A 107 -0.59 0.56 6.29
CA LEU A 107 -0.75 -0.10 7.60
C LEU A 107 -2.18 -0.08 8.14
N VAL A 108 -3.12 0.55 7.42
CA VAL A 108 -4.51 0.72 7.86
C VAL A 108 -5.14 -0.62 8.26
N GLY A 109 -5.87 -0.64 9.37
CA GLY A 109 -6.53 -1.84 9.89
C GLY A 109 -5.62 -2.80 10.67
N ASN A 110 -4.41 -2.37 11.06
CA ASN A 110 -3.59 -3.08 12.04
C ASN A 110 -3.78 -2.49 13.45
N PRO A 111 -3.74 -3.31 14.53
CA PRO A 111 -3.85 -2.83 15.91
C PRO A 111 -2.82 -1.76 16.31
N LEU A 112 -1.62 -1.76 15.71
CA LEU A 112 -0.62 -0.71 15.96
C LEU A 112 -1.13 0.70 15.59
N CYS A 113 -2.10 0.80 14.69
CA CYS A 113 -2.67 2.08 14.29
C CYS A 113 -3.61 2.68 15.33
N ASP A 114 -4.11 1.90 16.29
CA ASP A 114 -4.97 2.39 17.38
C ASP A 114 -4.20 3.35 18.32
N ALA A 115 -2.87 3.25 18.33
CA ALA A 115 -1.99 4.16 19.05
C ALA A 115 -1.82 5.52 18.33
N PHE A 116 -2.10 5.59 17.03
CA PHE A 116 -1.97 6.82 16.23
C PHE A 116 -3.27 7.64 16.32
N ARG A 117 -3.39 8.41 17.40
CA ARG A 117 -4.60 9.22 17.68
C ARG A 117 -4.64 10.53 16.89
N ASP A 118 -3.52 10.95 16.31
CA ASP A 118 -3.38 12.25 15.68
C ASP A 118 -2.35 12.26 14.53
N GLN A 119 -2.39 13.30 13.72
CA GLN A 119 -1.52 13.48 12.56
C GLN A 119 -0.02 13.46 12.93
N SER A 120 0.34 13.88 14.15
CA SER A 120 1.72 13.86 14.62
C SER A 120 2.25 12.44 14.78
N SER A 121 1.39 11.48 15.16
CA SER A 121 1.81 10.08 15.26
C SER A 121 2.08 9.47 13.88
N TYR A 122 1.31 9.84 12.86
CA TYR A 122 1.56 9.44 11.47
C TYR A 122 2.87 10.03 10.92
N ILE A 123 3.11 11.32 11.17
CA ILE A 123 4.36 11.98 10.79
C ILE A 123 5.55 11.33 11.51
N SER A 124 5.42 11.03 12.81
CA SER A 124 6.44 10.32 13.58
C SER A 124 6.74 8.94 12.98
N LEU A 125 5.73 8.21 12.52
CA LEU A 125 5.91 6.92 11.87
C LEU A 125 6.58 7.03 10.50
N ALA A 126 6.19 8.01 9.69
CA ALA A 126 6.82 8.27 8.39
C ALA A 126 8.31 8.62 8.56
N VAL A 127 8.62 9.50 9.53
CA VAL A 127 10.01 9.81 9.93
C VAL A 127 10.72 8.57 10.46
N PHE A 128 10.06 7.76 11.30
CA PHE A 128 10.63 6.54 11.85
C PHE A 128 11.05 5.54 10.76
N LEU A 129 10.31 5.46 9.67
CA LEU A 129 10.58 4.55 8.56
C LEU A 129 11.40 5.16 7.43
N ASP A 130 11.86 6.41 7.58
CA ASP A 130 12.53 7.17 6.51
C ASP A 130 11.71 7.21 5.21
N ILE A 131 10.37 7.13 5.32
CA ILE A 131 9.44 7.25 4.21
C ILE A 131 9.11 8.73 4.10
N CYS A 132 9.27 9.30 2.90
CA CYS A 132 8.77 10.65 2.62
C CYS A 132 7.29 10.68 3.01
N PRO A 133 6.86 11.51 3.98
CA PRO A 133 5.45 11.64 4.30
C PRO A 133 4.76 12.18 3.05
N THR A 134 4.19 11.29 2.24
CA THR A 134 3.53 11.69 1.01
C THR A 134 2.34 12.58 1.39
N PRO A 135 2.01 13.60 0.59
CA PRO A 135 1.00 14.62 0.94
C PRO A 135 -0.44 14.08 1.09
N TRP A 136 -0.66 12.76 1.02
CA TRP A 136 -1.98 12.15 1.03
C TRP A 136 -2.79 12.52 2.28
N TYR A 137 -2.15 12.57 3.46
CA TYR A 137 -2.84 12.96 4.70
C TYR A 137 -3.14 14.47 4.79
N VAL A 138 -2.37 15.31 4.08
CA VAL A 138 -2.62 16.76 3.99
C VAL A 138 -3.73 17.07 2.99
N LEU A 139 -3.87 16.28 1.92
CA LEU A 139 -4.95 16.44 0.94
C LEU A 139 -6.30 15.89 1.42
N ALA A 140 -6.32 14.86 2.28
CA ALA A 140 -7.56 14.32 2.84
C ALA A 140 -8.28 15.27 3.82
N GLN A 141 -7.59 16.29 4.36
CA GLN A 141 -8.18 17.33 5.22
C GLN A 141 -8.37 18.67 4.50
N ALA A 142 -7.89 18.83 3.27
CA ALA A 142 -8.24 19.97 2.45
C ALA A 142 -9.69 19.78 1.99
N GLY A 143 -10.63 20.36 2.73
CA GLY A 143 -12.00 20.55 2.26
C GLY A 143 -12.04 21.22 0.87
N PRO A 144 -13.21 21.28 0.22
CA PRO A 144 -13.39 21.53 -1.21
C PRO A 144 -12.89 22.89 -1.77
N HIS A 145 -12.16 23.68 -0.98
CA HIS A 145 -11.64 24.99 -1.37
C HIS A 145 -10.10 25.08 -1.46
N GLY A 146 -9.35 24.00 -1.27
CA GLY A 146 -7.90 23.99 -1.46
C GLY A 146 -7.50 23.61 -2.88
N ARG A 147 -6.91 24.55 -3.66
CA ARG A 147 -6.35 24.29 -5.00
C ARG A 147 -5.46 23.03 -4.99
N ALA A 148 -5.94 21.94 -5.58
CA ALA A 148 -5.11 20.80 -5.92
C ALA A 148 -4.19 21.21 -7.08
N GLY A 149 -2.99 21.68 -6.76
CA GLY A 149 -1.93 21.87 -7.74
C GLY A 149 -1.58 20.55 -8.40
N HIS A 150 -1.33 20.61 -9.71
CA HIS A 150 -0.99 19.52 -10.62
C HIS A 150 0.22 18.68 -10.17
N HIS A 151 0.04 17.81 -9.18
CA HIS A 151 0.96 16.71 -8.87
C HIS A 151 0.18 15.57 -8.21
N LEU A 152 -0.76 14.99 -8.95
CA LEU A 152 -1.15 13.60 -8.73
C LEU A 152 0.08 12.74 -9.05
N ARG A 153 0.95 12.53 -8.06
CA ARG A 153 1.80 11.33 -8.09
C ARG A 153 0.83 10.17 -8.25
N GLN A 154 1.03 9.36 -9.28
CA GLN A 154 0.24 8.15 -9.51
C GLN A 154 0.23 7.38 -8.18
N LEU A 155 -0.95 7.27 -7.57
CA LEU A 155 -1.11 6.48 -6.36
C LEU A 155 -0.72 5.04 -6.68
N GLY A 156 -0.06 4.34 -5.75
CA GLY A 156 0.30 2.94 -5.93
C GLY A 156 -0.90 2.06 -6.36
N PRO A 157 -0.65 0.88 -6.94
CA PRO A 157 -1.68 0.06 -7.61
C PRO A 157 -2.83 -0.43 -6.71
N TRP A 158 -2.76 -0.18 -5.39
CA TRP A 158 -3.78 -0.58 -4.41
C TRP A 158 -4.43 0.58 -3.67
N ALA A 159 -4.33 1.80 -4.19
CA ALA A 159 -4.99 2.95 -3.57
C ALA A 159 -6.52 2.78 -3.57
N PRO A 160 -7.21 3.09 -2.45
CA PRO A 160 -8.65 3.08 -2.43
C PRO A 160 -9.16 4.14 -3.41
N THR A 161 -10.22 3.81 -4.13
CA THR A 161 -11.01 4.80 -4.88
C THR A 161 -11.34 5.98 -3.95
N PRO A 162 -11.26 7.24 -4.42
CA PRO A 162 -11.58 8.39 -3.59
C PRO A 162 -12.96 8.20 -2.97
N PHE A 163 -13.06 8.41 -1.65
CA PHE A 163 -14.32 8.31 -0.92
C PHE A 163 -15.40 9.14 -1.63
N PRO A 164 -16.63 8.61 -1.82
CA PRO A 164 -17.73 9.46 -2.22
C PRO A 164 -17.90 10.56 -1.16
N PRO A 165 -18.19 11.82 -1.56
CA PRO A 165 -18.45 12.87 -0.60
C PRO A 165 -19.60 12.45 0.34
N PRO A 166 -19.61 12.88 1.61
CA PRO A 166 -20.72 12.60 2.51
C PRO A 166 -22.03 13.07 1.86
N LEU A 167 -23.05 12.20 1.90
CA LEU A 167 -24.38 12.48 1.40
C LEU A 167 -24.90 13.78 2.03
N GLY A 168 -25.01 14.85 1.23
CA GLY A 168 -25.46 16.16 1.68
C GLY A 168 -24.98 17.36 0.86
N CYS A 169 -23.99 17.20 -0.02
CA CYS A 169 -23.52 18.29 -0.88
C CYS A 169 -23.93 18.06 -2.35
N THR A 170 -25.19 18.33 -2.69
CA THR A 170 -25.61 18.52 -4.09
C THR A 170 -25.43 19.99 -4.45
N GLY A 171 -24.26 20.35 -4.98
CA GLY A 171 -24.11 21.57 -5.79
C GLY A 171 -24.06 21.13 -7.24
N GLU A 172 -25.17 21.30 -7.95
CA GLU A 172 -25.26 21.06 -9.39
C GLU A 172 -24.24 21.94 -10.11
N TYR A 173 -23.33 21.32 -10.87
CA TYR A 173 -22.49 22.03 -11.83
C TYR A 173 -22.97 21.66 -13.23
N GLU A 174 -23.65 22.61 -13.89
CA GLU A 174 -23.96 22.50 -15.31
C GLU A 174 -22.69 22.60 -16.15
N GLU A 175 -22.53 21.59 -17.01
CA GLU A 175 -21.46 21.44 -17.96
C GLU A 175 -21.83 22.18 -19.26
N GLY A 176 -21.09 23.22 -19.65
CA GLY A 176 -21.18 23.73 -21.02
C GLY A 176 -20.75 25.17 -21.28
N LYS A 177 -19.49 25.37 -21.69
CA LYS A 177 -19.18 26.06 -22.96
C LYS A 177 -17.70 26.01 -23.34
N ARG A 178 -17.44 25.16 -24.34
CA ARG A 178 -16.55 25.29 -25.50
C ARG A 178 -15.53 26.47 -25.52
N ARG A 179 -14.25 26.09 -25.56
CA ARG A 179 -13.05 26.64 -26.24
C ARG A 179 -13.07 28.09 -26.75
N GLU A 180 -11.99 28.83 -26.44
CA GLU A 180 -11.14 29.57 -27.40
C GLU A 180 -9.74 29.89 -26.77
N PRO A 181 -8.67 30.13 -27.56
CA PRO A 181 -7.28 30.12 -27.09
C PRO A 181 -6.69 31.51 -26.76
N LEU A 182 -5.67 31.48 -25.90
CA LEU A 182 -4.56 32.44 -25.66
C LEU A 182 -4.62 33.84 -26.33
N VAL A 183 -4.52 34.88 -25.50
CA VAL A 183 -3.78 36.13 -25.83
C VAL A 183 -3.02 36.57 -24.59
N TRP A 184 -1.73 36.87 -24.76
CA TRP A 184 -0.87 37.54 -23.78
C TRP A 184 -0.84 39.02 -24.13
N GLU A 185 -1.16 39.89 -23.18
CA GLU A 185 -0.51 41.20 -22.95
C GLU A 185 -0.48 41.48 -21.44
#